data_AF-A0A959BKE2-F1
#
_entry.id   AF-A0A959BKE2-F1
#
_cell.length_a   1.000
_cell.length_b   1.000
_cell.length_c   1.000
_cell.angle_alpha   90.00
_cell.angle_beta   90.00
_cell.angle_gamma   90.00
#
_symmetry.space_group_name_H-M   'P 1'
#
loop_
_entity.id
_entity.type
_entity.pdbx_description
1 polymer ?
#
loop_
_entity_poly.entity_id
_entity_poly.type
_entity_poly.pdbx_seq_one_letter_code
_entity_poly.pdbx_strand_id
1 'polypeptide(L)'
;MVKQVGKPEVETQPLSPPPGWKSIVRVLLVAFALWIIMGPKDFIVWKDGKPELAPWRKAKLERELEELDSAEQYVLFARVPGNYLCYNCFDKEKIFVTI
;
A
#
# COMPACT_ATOMS: atom_id res chain seq x y z
N MET A 1 -44.86 -7.52 38.19
CA MET A 1 -43.81 -6.85 39.00
C MET A 1 -42.51 -6.94 38.22
N VAL A 2 -42.03 -5.83 37.66
CA VAL A 2 -40.81 -5.79 36.83
C VAL A 2 -39.64 -5.38 37.73
N LYS A 3 -38.62 -6.24 37.79
CA LYS A 3 -37.41 -6.03 38.59
C LYS A 3 -36.49 -5.06 37.84
N GLN A 4 -36.20 -3.91 38.43
CA GLN A 4 -35.21 -2.97 37.91
C GLN A 4 -33.82 -3.63 38.01
N VAL A 5 -33.19 -3.90 36.87
CA VAL A 5 -31.79 -4.32 36.81
C VAL A 5 -30.95 -3.06 36.96
N GLY A 6 -30.15 -3.00 38.03
CA GLY A 6 -29.30 -1.85 38.33
C GLY A 6 -28.32 -1.54 37.21
N LYS A 7 -28.14 -0.23 36.96
CA LYS A 7 -27.16 0.33 36.03
C LYS A 7 -25.75 -0.09 36.47
N PRO A 8 -24.90 -0.66 35.60
CA PRO A 8 -23.52 -0.93 35.97
C PRO A 8 -22.81 0.41 36.16
N GLU A 9 -22.26 0.60 37.36
CA GLU A 9 -21.36 1.71 37.67
C GLU A 9 -20.04 1.46 36.95
N VAL A 10 -19.80 2.24 35.90
CA VAL A 10 -18.57 2.17 35.12
C VAL A 10 -17.47 2.83 35.96
N GLU A 11 -16.65 2.00 36.60
CA GLU A 11 -15.45 2.44 37.31
C GLU A 11 -14.51 3.15 36.33
N THR A 12 -14.46 4.47 36.45
CA THR A 12 -13.65 5.32 35.58
C THR A 12 -12.21 5.21 36.04
N GLN A 13 -11.40 4.43 35.32
CA GLN A 13 -9.96 4.36 35.56
C GLN A 13 -9.36 5.78 35.48
N PRO A 14 -8.42 6.15 36.38
CA PRO A 14 -7.85 7.48 36.37
C PRO A 14 -7.11 7.70 35.05
N LEU A 15 -7.57 8.70 34.30
CA LEU A 15 -6.92 9.15 33.07
C LEU A 15 -5.46 9.49 33.42
N SER A 16 -4.50 8.81 32.80
CA SER A 16 -3.07 9.04 33.04
C SER A 16 -2.74 10.52 32.88
N PRO A 17 -1.88 11.11 33.73
CA PRO A 17 -1.57 12.53 33.67
C PRO A 17 -1.08 12.92 32.28
N PRO A 18 -1.52 14.08 31.74
CA PRO A 18 -1.16 14.48 30.40
C PRO A 18 0.36 14.56 30.29
N PRO A 19 0.95 14.07 29.18
CA PRO A 19 2.39 14.13 28.99
C PRO A 19 2.84 15.59 29.09
N GLY A 20 3.87 15.84 29.89
CA GLY A 20 4.41 17.20 30.04
C GLY A 20 4.88 17.77 28.70
N TRP A 21 4.80 19.09 28.55
CA TRP A 21 5.21 19.83 27.33
C TRP A 21 6.56 19.36 26.75
N LYS A 22 7.54 19.07 27.61
CA LYS A 22 8.87 18.60 27.20
C LYS A 22 8.81 17.25 26.47
N SER A 23 7.90 16.36 26.88
CA SER A 23 7.67 15.07 26.23
C SER A 23 7.00 15.26 24.86
N ILE A 24 6.03 16.18 24.76
CA ILE A 24 5.38 16.52 23.49
C ILE A 24 6.40 17.09 22.50
N VAL A 25 7.23 18.04 22.93
CA VAL A 25 8.29 18.63 22.09
C VAL A 25 9.30 17.58 21.64
N ARG A 26 9.69 16.63 22.51
CA ARG A 26 10.57 15.53 22.13
C ARG A 26 9.96 14.63 21.06
N VAL A 27 8.69 14.25 21.19
CA VAL A 27 8.00 13.43 20.19
C VAL A 27 7.90 14.17 18.86
N LEU A 28 7.56 15.46 18.87
CA LEU A 28 7.50 16.28 17.68
C LEU A 28 8.86 16.42 16.98
N LEU A 29 9.95 16.62 17.75
CA LEU A 29 11.30 16.69 17.20
C LEU A 29 11.72 15.37 16.55
N VAL A 30 11.41 14.23 17.18
CA VAL A 30 11.71 12.91 16.63
C VAL A 30 10.90 12.65 15.36
N ALA A 31 9.60 12.95 15.37
CA ALA A 31 8.73 12.81 14.20
C ALA A 31 9.18 13.70 13.03
N PHE A 32 9.58 14.94 13.32
CA PHE A 32 10.09 15.86 12.32
C PHE A 32 11.43 15.37 11.72
N ALA A 33 12.36 14.91 12.56
CA ALA A 33 13.62 14.34 12.09
C ALA A 33 13.41 13.11 11.19
N LEU A 34 12.46 12.24 11.55
CA LEU A 34 12.09 11.07 10.72
C LEU A 34 11.52 11.50 9.36
N TRP A 35 10.68 12.53 9.33
CA TRP A 35 10.08 13.03 8.09
C TRP A 35 11.13 13.59 7.11
N ILE A 36 12.15 14.29 7.61
CA ILE A 36 13.25 14.80 6.79
C ILE A 36 14.07 13.66 6.16
N ILE A 37 14.35 12.60 6.92
CA ILE A 37 15.13 11.45 6.43
C ILE A 37 14.36 10.67 5.35
N MET A 38 13.03 10.57 5.48
CA MET A 38 12.16 9.91 4.50
C MET A 38 11.66 10.85 3.38
N GLY A 39 12.22 12.05 3.28
CA GLY A 39 11.82 13.05 2.29
C GLY A 39 11.88 12.52 0.84
N PRO A 40 11.10 13.14 -0.07
CA PRO A 40 11.02 12.70 -1.46
C PRO A 40 12.39 12.75 -2.12
N LYS A 41 12.84 11.62 -2.68
CA LYS A 41 14.06 11.56 -3.48
C LYS A 41 13.73 12.04 -4.88
N ASP A 42 14.57 12.91 -5.43
CA ASP A 42 14.39 13.37 -6.82
C ASP A 42 14.48 12.19 -7.79
N PHE A 43 13.49 12.11 -8.67
CA PHE A 43 13.39 11.07 -9.69
C PHE A 43 14.25 11.39 -10.92
N ILE A 44 14.48 12.68 -11.17
CA ILE A 44 15.21 13.22 -12.32
C ILE A 44 16.41 13.99 -11.81
N VAL A 45 17.59 13.67 -12.34
CA VAL A 45 18.87 14.35 -12.07
C VAL A 45 19.35 14.95 -13.38
N TRP A 46 19.79 16.20 -13.34
CA TRP A 46 20.36 16.87 -14.52
C TRP A 46 21.83 16.48 -14.66
N LYS A 47 22.18 15.87 -15.79
CA LYS A 47 23.55 15.53 -16.15
C LYS A 47 23.84 16.11 -17.53
N ASP A 48 24.88 16.95 -17.62
CA ASP A 48 25.30 17.59 -18.88
C ASP A 48 24.16 18.34 -19.61
N GLY A 49 23.29 19.02 -18.83
CA GLY A 49 22.14 19.76 -19.36
C GLY A 49 20.98 18.90 -19.85
N LYS A 50 21.04 17.57 -19.66
CA LYS A 50 19.96 16.63 -20.01
C LYS A 50 19.32 16.06 -18.74
N PRO A 51 17.98 15.93 -18.69
CA PRO A 51 17.32 15.25 -17.60
C PRO A 51 17.53 13.74 -17.74
N GLU A 52 18.13 13.12 -16.73
CA GLU A 52 18.29 11.67 -16.62
C GLU A 52 17.57 11.12 -15.40
N LEU A 53 17.13 9.86 -15.44
CA LEU A 53 16.62 9.20 -14.24
C LEU A 53 17.73 9.10 -13.18
N ALA A 54 17.35 9.35 -11.93
CA ALA A 54 18.25 9.15 -10.80
C ALA A 54 18.78 7.70 -10.78
N PRO A 55 20.04 7.46 -10.35
CA PRO A 55 20.65 6.13 -10.36
C PRO A 55 19.83 5.06 -9.64
N TRP A 56 19.23 5.41 -8.49
CA TRP A 56 18.37 4.52 -7.71
C TRP A 56 17.10 4.11 -8.49
N ARG A 57 16.60 4.99 -9.37
CA ARG A 57 15.42 4.74 -10.18
C ARG A 57 15.76 3.94 -11.43
N LYS A 58 16.94 4.14 -12.04
CA LYS A 58 17.45 3.28 -13.11
C LYS A 58 17.62 1.84 -12.63
N ALA A 59 18.27 1.64 -11.47
CA ALA A 59 18.41 0.31 -10.87
C ALA A 59 17.07 -0.37 -10.56
N LYS A 60 16.09 0.40 -10.07
CA LYS A 60 14.73 -0.11 -9.87
C LYS A 60 14.05 -0.50 -11.18
N LEU A 61 14.20 0.31 -12.22
CA LEU A 61 13.65 0.03 -13.55
C LEU A 61 14.23 -1.24 -14.16
N GLU A 62 15.54 -1.41 -14.09
CA GLU A 62 16.23 -2.60 -14.60
C GLU A 62 15.75 -3.87 -13.89
N ARG A 63 15.62 -3.81 -12.57
CA ARG A 63 15.05 -4.90 -11.77
C ARG A 63 13.60 -5.22 -12.17
N GLU A 64 12.75 -4.20 -12.32
CA GLU A 64 11.35 -4.40 -12.70
C GLU A 64 11.24 -5.02 -14.11
N LEU A 65 12.12 -4.64 -15.03
CA LEU A 65 12.19 -5.25 -16.36
C LEU A 65 12.62 -6.72 -16.30
N GLU A 66 13.62 -7.04 -15.49
CA GLU A 66 14.06 -8.42 -15.28
C GLU A 66 12.97 -9.28 -14.63
N GLU A 67 12.25 -8.74 -13.64
CA GLU A 67 11.11 -9.42 -13.00
C GLU A 67 9.98 -9.67 -14.01
N LEU A 68 9.74 -8.76 -14.96
CA LEU A 68 8.73 -8.95 -16.01
C LEU A 68 9.17 -9.97 -17.08
N ASP A 69 10.44 -9.97 -17.47
CA ASP A 69 10.97 -10.93 -18.46
C ASP A 69 11.06 -12.35 -17.90
N SER A 70 11.36 -12.47 -16.60
CA SER A 70 11.39 -13.74 -15.88
C SER A 70 10.03 -14.21 -15.38
N ALA A 71 8.99 -13.35 -15.42
CA ALA A 71 7.66 -13.75 -15.02
C ALA A 71 7.08 -14.76 -16.03
N GLU A 72 6.98 -16.02 -15.61
CA GLU A 72 6.24 -17.03 -16.35
C GLU A 72 4.76 -16.61 -16.46
N GLN A 73 4.34 -16.20 -17.65
CA GLN A 73 2.95 -15.86 -17.90
C GLN A 73 2.13 -17.15 -18.07
N TYR A 74 1.54 -17.63 -16.98
CA TYR A 74 0.59 -18.75 -17.03
C TYR A 74 -0.70 -18.30 -17.72
N VAL A 75 -0.86 -18.68 -18.98
CA VAL A 75 -2.14 -18.59 -19.69
C VAL A 75 -2.93 -19.87 -19.46
N LEU A 76 -4.15 -19.74 -18.94
CA LEU A 76 -5.09 -20.84 -18.86
C LEU A 76 -5.56 -21.20 -20.26
N PHE A 77 -5.16 -22.37 -20.77
CA PHE A 77 -5.64 -22.87 -22.04
C PHE A 77 -6.91 -23.70 -21.84
N ALA A 78 -7.99 -23.34 -22.52
CA ALA A 78 -9.21 -24.15 -22.53
C ALA A 78 -8.99 -25.41 -23.39
N ARG A 79 -9.02 -26.59 -22.76
CA ARG A 79 -8.89 -27.86 -23.49
C ARG A 79 -10.11 -28.22 -24.34
N VAL A 80 -11.25 -27.60 -24.06
CA VAL A 80 -12.52 -27.88 -24.73
C VAL A 80 -13.13 -26.53 -25.14
N PRO A 81 -13.60 -26.38 -26.39
CA PRO A 81 -14.28 -25.17 -26.79
C PRO A 81 -15.59 -25.00 -26.03
N GLY A 82 -15.89 -23.78 -25.57
CA GLY A 82 -17.08 -23.54 -24.77
C GLY A 82 -17.15 -22.17 -24.11
N ASN A 83 -18.23 -21.96 -23.35
CA ASN A 83 -18.44 -20.74 -22.56
C ASN A 83 -17.85 -20.90 -21.16
N TYR A 84 -16.89 -20.05 -20.81
CA TYR A 84 -16.25 -19.99 -19.51
C TYR A 84 -16.66 -18.71 -18.77
N LEU A 85 -16.76 -18.78 -17.45
CA LEU A 85 -17.03 -17.60 -16.62
C LEU A 85 -15.87 -16.61 -16.75
N CYS A 86 -16.19 -15.33 -16.98
CA CYS A 86 -15.21 -14.27 -17.05
C CYS A 86 -15.25 -13.41 -15.79
N TYR A 87 -14.29 -13.64 -14.90
CA TYR A 87 -14.17 -12.88 -13.65
C TYR A 87 -13.56 -11.49 -13.82
N ASN A 88 -13.00 -11.19 -15.01
CA ASN A 88 -12.30 -9.94 -15.31
C ASN A 88 -12.82 -9.25 -16.59
N CYS A 89 -14.06 -9.52 -16.97
CA CYS A 89 -14.72 -8.83 -18.08
C CYS A 89 -15.66 -7.77 -17.51
N PHE A 90 -15.60 -6.54 -18.03
CA PHE A 90 -16.43 -5.44 -17.55
C PHE A 90 -17.94 -5.68 -17.76
N ASP A 91 -18.32 -6.14 -18.95
CA ASP A 91 -19.74 -6.20 -19.36
C ASP A 91 -20.23 -7.63 -19.67
N LYS A 92 -19.41 -8.65 -19.41
CA LYS A 92 -19.71 -10.03 -19.82
C LYS A 92 -19.44 -11.02 -18.71
N GLU A 93 -20.45 -11.78 -18.32
CA GLU A 93 -20.28 -12.87 -17.35
C GLU A 93 -19.54 -14.08 -17.92
N LYS A 94 -19.53 -14.23 -19.26
CA LYS A 94 -18.95 -15.38 -19.96
C LYS A 94 -18.16 -14.96 -21.19
N ILE A 95 -17.09 -15.70 -21.47
CA ILE A 95 -16.34 -15.66 -22.73
C ILE A 95 -16.46 -17.00 -23.45
N PHE A 96 -16.62 -16.96 -24.77
CA PHE A 96 -16.53 -18.15 -25.61
C PHE A 96 -15.09 -18.35 -26.06
N VAL A 97 -14.52 -19.51 -25.78
CA VAL A 97 -13.16 -19.86 -26.20
C VAL A 97 -13.25 -20.94 -27.27
N THR A 98 -12.57 -20.71 -28.39
CA THR A 98 -12.33 -21.71 -29.45
C THR A 98 -10.85 -22.08 -29.45
N ILE A 99 -10.54 -23.31 -29.88
CA ILE A 99 -9.18 -23.80 -30.11
C ILE A 99 -8.73 -23.39 -31.51
#